data_AF-A0A060C7H0-F1
#
_entry.id   AF-A0A060C7H0-F1
#
_cell.length_a   1.000
_cell.length_b   1.000
_cell.length_c   1.000
_cell.angle_alpha   90.00
_cell.angle_beta   90.00
_cell.angle_gamma   90.00
#
_symmetry.space_group_name_H-M   'P 1'
#
loop_
_entity.id
_entity.type
_entity.pdbx_description
1 polymer ?
#
loop_
_entity_poly.entity_id
_entity_poly.type
_entity_poly.pdbx_seq_one_letter_code
_entity_poly.pdbx_strand_id
1 'polypeptide(L)'
;RALRGSASPQRHGAAGAGVPDDFARTAASRFRSATDISVTNSLYHYYAAMTGQATASTEPRVRYVQTTLSASLRQMERLERRRDVDMFCLNDGGETEVPEDVRIRTLRDTLERMFPVRAPWERTEVSAAPGSGVSEERLDA
;
A
#
# COMPACT_ATOMS: atom_id res chain seq x y z
N ARG A 1 28.47 13.86 12.19
CA ARG A 1 29.36 12.84 11.61
C ARG A 1 28.65 12.28 10.38
N ALA A 2 28.97 12.81 9.20
CA ALA A 2 28.35 12.43 7.94
C ALA A 2 28.79 10.99 7.56
N LEU A 3 27.83 10.10 7.31
CA LEU A 3 28.10 8.85 6.62
C LEU A 3 27.64 9.03 5.17
N ARG A 4 28.61 9.25 4.29
CA ARG A 4 28.44 9.08 2.84
C ARG A 4 28.26 7.59 2.59
N GLY A 5 27.04 7.16 2.31
CA GLY A 5 26.79 5.84 1.71
C GLY A 5 26.95 5.95 0.20
N SER A 6 28.02 5.41 -0.35
CA SER A 6 28.15 5.20 -1.79
C SER A 6 27.17 4.11 -2.22
N ALA A 7 26.04 4.50 -2.79
CA ALA A 7 25.14 3.56 -3.45
C ALA A 7 25.77 3.12 -4.78
N SER A 8 26.33 1.91 -4.80
CA SER A 8 26.72 1.25 -6.04
C SER A 8 25.48 0.99 -6.90
N PRO A 9 25.52 1.21 -8.23
CA PRO A 9 24.39 0.91 -9.10
C PRO A 9 24.23 -0.61 -9.20
N GLN A 10 23.30 -1.17 -8.44
CA GLN A 10 22.90 -2.56 -8.60
C GLN A 10 22.03 -2.66 -9.84
N ARG A 11 22.46 -3.50 -10.79
CA ARG A 11 21.78 -3.74 -12.06
C ARG A 11 20.34 -4.17 -11.81
N HIS A 12 19.40 -3.41 -12.38
CA HIS A 12 17.97 -3.65 -12.26
C HIS A 12 17.57 -4.92 -13.00
N GLY A 13 17.16 -5.95 -12.25
CA GLY A 13 16.41 -7.07 -12.80
C GLY A 13 14.99 -6.62 -13.12
N ALA A 14 14.65 -6.58 -14.41
CA ALA A 14 13.28 -6.34 -14.85
C ALA A 14 12.34 -7.39 -14.25
N ALA A 15 11.17 -6.95 -13.77
CA ALA A 15 10.11 -7.87 -13.36
C ALA A 15 9.67 -8.68 -14.59
N GLY A 16 9.87 -10.00 -14.54
CA GLY A 16 9.66 -10.90 -15.68
C GLY A 16 8.21 -10.98 -16.16
N ALA A 17 8.02 -11.48 -17.38
CA ALA A 17 6.74 -11.51 -18.10
C ALA A 17 5.56 -12.25 -17.43
N GLY A 18 5.75 -12.95 -16.31
CA GLY A 18 4.68 -13.64 -15.55
C GLY A 18 3.97 -12.79 -14.49
N VAL A 19 4.40 -11.55 -14.29
CA VAL A 19 3.84 -10.65 -13.27
C VAL A 19 2.33 -10.42 -13.47
N PRO A 20 1.80 -10.10 -14.66
CA PRO A 20 0.38 -9.79 -14.81
C PRO A 20 -0.57 -10.94 -14.40
N ASP A 21 -0.22 -12.18 -14.74
CA ASP A 21 -1.06 -13.37 -14.43
C ASP A 21 -1.09 -13.68 -12.93
N ASP A 22 0.02 -13.49 -12.23
CA ASP A 22 0.10 -13.67 -10.78
C ASP A 22 -0.77 -12.64 -10.03
N PHE A 23 -0.81 -11.40 -10.52
CA PHE A 23 -1.69 -10.36 -10.00
C PHE A 23 -3.16 -10.69 -10.26
N ALA A 24 -3.52 -11.10 -11.48
CA ALA A 24 -4.90 -11.48 -11.82
C ALA A 24 -5.38 -12.68 -10.98
N ARG A 25 -4.55 -13.71 -10.84
CA ARG A 25 -4.83 -14.87 -9.98
C ARG A 25 -5.04 -14.46 -8.53
N THR A 26 -4.11 -13.67 -7.97
CA THR A 26 -4.19 -13.22 -6.58
C THR A 26 -5.42 -12.36 -6.33
N ALA A 27 -5.79 -11.49 -7.27
CA ALA A 27 -6.99 -10.64 -7.16
C ALA A 27 -8.30 -11.43 -7.23
N ALA A 28 -8.30 -12.58 -7.93
CA ALA A 28 -9.45 -13.47 -8.01
C ALA A 28 -9.61 -14.40 -6.78
N SER A 29 -8.56 -14.54 -5.94
CA SER A 29 -8.58 -15.39 -4.75
C SER A 29 -9.50 -14.81 -3.66
N ARG A 30 -10.59 -15.52 -3.34
CA ARG A 30 -11.50 -15.13 -2.22
C ARG A 30 -10.87 -15.29 -0.85
N PHE A 31 -10.08 -16.35 -0.67
CA PHE A 31 -9.26 -16.61 0.51
C PHE A 31 -7.81 -16.75 0.07
N ARG A 32 -6.88 -16.40 0.97
CA ARG A 32 -5.44 -16.47 0.68
C ARG A 32 -5.04 -17.89 0.26
N SER A 33 -4.44 -18.01 -0.92
CA SER A 33 -3.77 -19.20 -1.42
C SER A 33 -2.27 -19.16 -1.14
N ALA A 34 -1.63 -20.34 -1.08
CA ALA A 34 -0.18 -20.46 -1.01
C ALA A 34 0.53 -19.89 -2.26
N THR A 35 -0.17 -19.78 -3.39
CA THR A 35 0.34 -19.24 -4.66
C THR A 35 0.04 -17.75 -4.86
N ASP A 36 -0.62 -17.10 -3.91
CA ASP A 36 -0.92 -15.67 -3.98
C ASP A 36 0.34 -14.84 -3.70
N ILE A 37 0.56 -13.81 -4.51
CA ILE A 37 1.65 -12.86 -4.27
C ILE A 37 1.31 -11.92 -3.12
N SER A 38 2.32 -11.56 -2.31
CA SER A 38 2.20 -10.66 -1.16
C SER A 38 2.37 -9.21 -1.61
N VAL A 39 1.41 -8.68 -2.40
CA VAL A 39 1.53 -7.37 -3.07
C VAL A 39 1.84 -6.27 -2.06
N THR A 40 0.96 -6.04 -1.10
CA THR A 40 1.03 -4.91 -0.16
C THR A 40 1.95 -5.16 1.03
N ASN A 41 2.19 -6.42 1.40
CA ASN A 41 2.96 -6.77 2.59
C ASN A 41 4.45 -7.03 2.30
N SER A 42 4.83 -7.45 1.10
CA SER A 42 6.23 -7.77 0.79
C SER A 42 6.70 -7.23 -0.55
N LEU A 43 5.99 -7.56 -1.63
CA LEU A 43 6.41 -7.24 -3.00
C LEU A 43 6.59 -5.73 -3.19
N TYR A 44 5.61 -4.92 -2.79
CA TYR A 44 5.64 -3.47 -2.93
C TYR A 44 6.86 -2.85 -2.24
N HIS A 45 7.15 -3.24 -1.01
CA HIS A 45 8.26 -2.68 -0.24
C HIS A 45 9.62 -3.03 -0.86
N TYR A 46 9.82 -4.29 -1.25
CA TYR A 46 11.08 -4.71 -1.88
C TYR A 46 11.23 -4.13 -3.28
N TYR A 47 10.16 -4.10 -4.07
CA TYR A 47 10.18 -3.48 -5.40
C TYR A 47 10.55 -2.00 -5.31
N ALA A 48 9.91 -1.24 -4.42
CA ALA A 48 10.22 0.17 -4.23
C ALA A 48 11.67 0.38 -3.75
N ALA A 49 12.18 -0.49 -2.86
CA ALA A 49 13.57 -0.41 -2.42
C ALA A 49 14.57 -0.69 -3.55
N MET A 50 14.34 -1.74 -4.35
CA MET A 50 15.23 -2.14 -5.44
C MET A 50 15.20 -1.18 -6.64
N THR A 51 14.11 -0.44 -6.81
CA THR A 51 13.94 0.57 -7.88
C THR A 51 14.28 1.99 -7.42
N GLY A 52 14.68 2.18 -6.16
CA GLY A 52 15.00 3.49 -5.60
C GLY A 52 13.79 4.40 -5.39
N GLN A 53 12.57 3.84 -5.40
CA GLN A 53 11.32 4.55 -5.14
C GLN A 53 10.91 4.56 -3.66
N ALA A 54 11.58 3.76 -2.82
CA ALA A 54 11.30 3.73 -1.38
C ALA A 54 12.01 4.86 -0.62
N THR A 55 11.32 5.41 0.38
CA THR A 55 11.94 6.25 1.41
C THR A 55 12.79 5.38 2.33
N ALA A 56 14.12 5.53 2.27
CA ALA A 56 15.03 4.82 3.16
C ALA A 56 15.06 5.46 4.55
N SER A 57 14.69 4.71 5.58
CA SER A 57 14.85 5.08 6.98
C SER A 57 15.25 3.87 7.82
N THR A 58 16.17 4.07 8.76
CA THR A 58 16.54 3.05 9.76
C THR A 58 15.72 3.16 11.04
N GLU A 59 14.95 4.24 11.20
CA GLU A 59 14.18 4.55 12.41
C GLU A 59 12.80 5.14 12.03
N PRO A 60 11.92 4.37 11.36
CA PRO A 60 10.61 4.88 10.97
C PRO A 60 9.70 5.07 12.20
N ARG A 61 9.03 6.21 12.29
CA ARG A 61 7.99 6.49 13.29
C ARG A 61 6.68 5.87 12.82
N VAL A 62 6.39 4.67 13.28
CA VAL A 62 5.20 3.91 12.85
C VAL A 62 4.11 3.90 13.91
N ARG A 63 2.84 3.88 13.48
CA ARG A 63 1.69 3.60 14.35
C ARG A 63 0.85 2.45 13.81
N TYR A 64 0.36 1.62 14.72
CA TYR A 64 -0.60 0.57 14.42
C TYR A 64 -1.89 0.88 15.16
N VAL A 65 -3.01 0.89 14.44
CA VAL A 65 -4.34 1.22 14.97
C VAL A 65 -5.26 0.03 14.76
N GLN A 66 -5.68 -0.58 15.86
CA GLN A 66 -6.69 -1.64 15.85
C GLN A 66 -8.08 -1.02 15.84
N THR A 67 -8.64 -0.78 14.67
CA THR A 67 -9.83 0.05 14.45
C THR A 67 -11.10 -0.41 15.18
N THR A 68 -11.13 -1.66 15.66
CA THR A 68 -12.24 -2.24 16.42
C THR A 68 -12.30 -1.81 17.89
N LEU A 69 -11.21 -1.25 18.43
CA LEU A 69 -11.12 -0.82 19.83
C LEU A 69 -11.58 0.64 20.02
N SER A 70 -12.21 0.93 21.15
CA SER A 70 -12.69 2.28 21.47
C SER A 70 -11.57 3.30 21.56
N ALA A 71 -10.37 2.86 21.97
CA ALA A 71 -9.17 3.69 22.01
C ALA A 71 -8.75 4.23 20.64
N SER A 72 -9.09 3.51 19.57
CA SER A 72 -8.67 3.81 18.21
C SER A 72 -9.30 5.08 17.66
N LEU A 73 -10.50 5.45 18.12
CA LEU A 73 -11.14 6.73 17.74
C LEU A 73 -10.23 7.92 18.13
N ARG A 74 -9.66 7.89 19.34
CA ARG A 74 -8.71 8.92 19.80
C ARG A 74 -7.35 8.82 19.09
N GLN A 75 -6.92 7.62 18.71
CA GLN A 75 -5.67 7.44 17.97
C GLN A 75 -5.78 8.05 16.56
N MET A 76 -6.89 7.85 15.87
CA MET A 76 -7.17 8.43 14.55
C MET A 76 -7.18 9.97 14.61
N GLU A 77 -7.86 10.57 15.59
CA GLU A 77 -7.88 12.02 15.77
C GLU A 77 -6.48 12.60 16.07
N ARG A 78 -5.62 11.84 16.77
CA ARG A 78 -4.23 12.23 17.02
C ARG A 78 -3.38 12.12 15.76
N LEU A 79 -3.57 11.07 14.97
CA LEU A 79 -2.88 10.91 13.67
C LEU A 79 -3.18 12.09 12.74
N GLU A 80 -4.44 12.47 12.64
CA GLU A 80 -4.88 13.59 11.81
C GLU A 80 -4.24 14.91 12.24
N ARG A 81 -4.23 15.20 13.54
CA ARG A 81 -3.76 16.49 14.07
C ARG A 81 -2.25 16.61 14.13
N ARG A 82 -1.54 15.55 14.54
CA ARG A 82 -0.09 15.62 14.76
C ARG A 82 0.71 15.34 13.50
N ARG A 83 0.25 14.40 12.67
CA ARG A 83 0.94 13.95 11.45
C ARG A 83 2.45 13.72 11.67
N ASP A 84 2.80 13.21 12.85
CA ASP A 84 4.18 13.05 13.32
C ASP A 84 4.69 11.61 13.22
N VAL A 85 4.13 10.89 12.25
CA VAL A 85 4.45 9.50 11.94
C VAL A 85 4.78 9.41 10.46
N ASP A 86 5.68 8.51 10.11
CA ASP A 86 6.09 8.31 8.72
C ASP A 86 5.16 7.32 8.00
N MET A 87 4.56 6.39 8.77
CA MET A 87 3.60 5.40 8.29
C MET A 87 2.65 4.99 9.41
N PHE A 88 1.43 4.60 9.06
CA PHE A 88 0.55 3.90 9.99
C PHE A 88 -0.22 2.77 9.32
N CYS A 89 -0.58 1.75 10.10
CA CYS A 89 -1.38 0.61 9.67
C CYS A 89 -2.72 0.60 10.40
N LEU A 90 -3.79 0.35 9.66
CA LEU A 90 -5.13 0.16 10.20
C LEU A 90 -5.48 -1.33 10.11
N ASN A 91 -5.97 -1.92 11.19
CA ASN A 91 -6.44 -3.30 11.23
C ASN A 91 -7.85 -3.39 11.81
N ASP A 92 -8.65 -4.32 11.33
CA ASP A 92 -10.05 -4.50 11.71
C ASP A 92 -10.37 -5.91 12.28
N GLY A 93 -9.36 -6.77 12.42
CA GLY A 93 -9.55 -8.10 13.00
C GLY A 93 -9.60 -8.13 14.54
N GLY A 94 -10.39 -9.01 15.13
CA GLY A 94 -10.42 -9.25 16.59
C GLY A 94 -11.73 -8.81 17.27
N GLU A 95 -11.67 -8.63 18.59
CA GLU A 95 -12.83 -8.20 19.38
C GLU A 95 -13.28 -6.79 18.97
N THR A 96 -14.60 -6.61 18.91
CA THR A 96 -15.24 -5.38 18.44
C THR A 96 -15.94 -4.66 19.58
N GLU A 97 -15.36 -3.55 20.02
CA GLU A 97 -15.95 -2.65 21.02
C GLU A 97 -16.75 -1.52 20.36
N VAL A 98 -16.35 -1.11 19.15
CA VAL A 98 -16.94 0.02 18.43
C VAL A 98 -17.92 -0.48 17.37
N PRO A 99 -19.17 0.02 17.32
CA PRO A 99 -20.11 -0.27 16.25
C PRO A 99 -19.52 0.00 14.86
N GLU A 100 -19.82 -0.86 13.89
CA GLU A 100 -19.23 -0.79 12.55
C GLU A 100 -19.52 0.54 11.84
N ASP A 101 -20.75 1.05 11.93
CA ASP A 101 -21.14 2.32 11.32
C ASP A 101 -20.35 3.50 11.89
N VAL A 102 -20.13 3.51 13.21
CA VAL A 102 -19.31 4.52 13.90
C VAL A 102 -17.85 4.42 13.44
N ARG A 103 -17.31 3.20 13.35
CA ARG A 103 -15.94 2.95 12.90
C ARG A 103 -15.74 3.43 11.46
N ILE A 104 -16.61 3.02 10.53
CA ILE A 104 -16.52 3.41 9.12
C ILE A 104 -16.60 4.92 8.96
N ARG A 105 -17.58 5.59 9.58
CA ARG A 105 -17.69 7.06 9.54
C ARG A 105 -16.43 7.73 10.06
N THR A 106 -15.96 7.32 11.24
CA THR A 106 -14.76 7.94 11.85
C THR A 106 -13.52 7.75 10.98
N LEU A 107 -13.28 6.54 10.46
CA LEU A 107 -12.13 6.26 9.62
C LEU A 107 -12.20 7.03 8.30
N ARG A 108 -13.34 7.01 7.63
CA ARG A 108 -13.55 7.73 6.36
C ARG A 108 -13.30 9.22 6.54
N ASP A 109 -14.01 9.85 7.48
CA ASP A 109 -13.93 11.28 7.70
C ASP A 109 -12.50 11.71 8.06
N THR A 110 -11.79 10.91 8.86
CA THR A 110 -10.40 11.17 9.22
C THR A 110 -9.46 11.04 8.02
N LEU A 111 -9.57 9.96 7.24
CA LEU A 111 -8.69 9.72 6.09
C LEU A 111 -8.92 10.73 4.98
N GLU A 112 -10.16 11.16 4.73
CA GLU A 112 -10.49 12.22 3.77
C GLU A 112 -9.85 13.57 4.15
N ARG A 113 -9.80 13.90 5.45
CA ARG A 113 -9.10 15.10 5.95
C ARG A 113 -7.58 14.97 5.92
N MET A 114 -7.06 13.76 6.10
CA MET A 114 -5.61 13.47 6.04
C MET A 114 -5.08 13.47 4.61
N PHE A 115 -5.84 12.91 3.67
CA PHE A 115 -5.46 12.71 2.26
C PHE A 115 -6.51 13.33 1.31
N PRO A 116 -6.61 14.67 1.25
CA PRO A 116 -7.64 15.34 0.47
C PRO A 116 -7.43 15.24 -1.04
N VAL A 117 -6.23 14.84 -1.48
CA VAL A 117 -5.90 14.66 -2.89
C VAL A 117 -6.02 13.18 -3.23
N ARG A 118 -6.95 12.87 -4.13
CA ARG A 118 -7.16 11.51 -4.63
C ARG A 118 -5.92 10.99 -5.33
N ALA A 119 -5.56 9.76 -5.04
CA ALA A 119 -4.52 9.06 -5.77
C ALA A 119 -4.95 8.79 -7.22
N PRO A 120 -4.01 8.64 -8.17
CA PRO A 120 -4.35 8.44 -9.57
C PRO A 120 -5.33 7.28 -9.83
N TRP A 121 -5.19 6.17 -9.10
CA TRP A 121 -6.06 4.99 -9.22
C TRP A 121 -7.46 5.16 -8.62
N GLU A 122 -7.70 6.23 -7.84
CA GLU A 122 -9.03 6.58 -7.32
C GLU A 122 -9.84 7.44 -8.30
N ARG A 123 -9.24 7.82 -9.43
CA ARG A 123 -9.92 8.53 -10.52
C ARG A 123 -10.65 7.52 -11.38
N THR A 124 -11.95 7.73 -11.59
CA THR A 124 -12.82 6.83 -12.35
C THR A 124 -12.27 6.51 -13.75
N GLU A 125 -11.62 7.48 -14.40
CA GLU A 125 -10.95 7.32 -15.69
C GLU A 125 -9.87 6.21 -15.68
N VAL A 126 -9.10 6.12 -14.59
CA VAL A 126 -8.01 5.16 -14.42
C VAL A 126 -8.55 3.82 -13.95
N SER A 127 -9.54 3.81 -13.05
CA SER A 127 -10.15 2.57 -12.56
C SER A 127 -11.02 1.86 -13.61
N ALA A 128 -11.59 2.62 -14.56
CA ALA A 128 -12.44 2.10 -15.63
C ALA A 128 -11.67 1.74 -16.91
N ALA A 129 -10.41 2.17 -17.04
CA ALA A 129 -9.59 1.80 -18.19
C ALA A 129 -9.33 0.28 -18.17
N PRO A 130 -9.70 -0.48 -19.21
CA PRO A 130 -9.25 -1.85 -19.34
C PRO A 130 -7.72 -1.84 -19.38
N GLY A 131 -7.08 -2.67 -18.57
CA GLY A 131 -5.62 -2.72 -18.47
C GLY A 131 -5.01 -2.82 -19.86
N SER A 132 -4.28 -1.79 -20.28
CA SER A 132 -3.65 -1.71 -21.59
C SER A 132 -2.44 -2.64 -21.63
N GLY A 133 -2.68 -3.95 -21.61
CA GLY A 133 -1.71 -4.96 -21.99
C GLY A 133 -1.58 -4.94 -23.51
N VAL A 134 -0.84 -3.96 -24.05
CA VAL A 134 -0.42 -4.03 -25.45
C VAL A 134 0.84 -4.89 -25.48
N SER A 135 0.66 -6.19 -25.70
CA SER A 135 1.71 -7.04 -26.24
C SER A 135 1.88 -6.68 -27.72
N GLU A 136 2.83 -5.80 -28.02
CA GLU A 136 3.27 -5.63 -29.40
C GLU A 136 3.97 -6.92 -29.84
N GLU A 137 3.20 -7.78 -30.49
CA GLU A 137 3.69 -8.89 -31.29
C GLU A 137 4.54 -8.31 -32.42
N ARG A 138 5.85 -8.23 -32.20
CA ARG A 138 6.80 -7.93 -33.26
C ARG A 138 7.06 -9.23 -34.03
N LEU A 139 6.16 -9.50 -34.97
CA LEU A 139 6.47 -10.21 -36.20
C LEU A 139 7.74 -9.59 -36.81
N ASP A 140 8.75 -10.40 -37.09
CA ASP A 140 9.65 -10.21 -38.23
C ASP A 140 10.45 -11.51 -38.48
N ALA A 141 10.10 -12.11 -39.63
CA ALA A 141 10.86 -12.97 -40.57
C ALA A 141 11.95 -13.94 -40.09
#